data_AF-A0A6I8MXL8-F1
#
_entry.id   AF-A0A6I8MXL8-F1
#
_cell.length_a   1.000
_cell.length_b   1.000
_cell.length_c   1.000
_cell.angle_alpha   90.00
_cell.angle_beta   90.00
_cell.angle_gamma   90.00
#
_symmetry.space_group_name_H-M   'P 1'
#
loop_
_entity.id
_entity.type
_entity.pdbx_description
1 polymer ?
#
loop_
_entity_poly.entity_id
_entity_poly.type
_entity_poly.pdbx_seq_one_letter_code
_entity_poly.pdbx_strand_id
1 'polypeptide(L)'
;MRNGDSPIIIDNTNLQSWEMRPYAVMALENNYEVIFREPDTRWKFNVQELARRNIHGVSKEKIRRMKEWYEHGVTFRGVLHAEKPSGTGSHWEWCDPTYPGPAGPWSSCPRGFSGQRAPLPRRGGFHRQYQSSS
;
A
#
# COMPACT_ATOMS: atom_id res chain seq x y z
N MET A 1 -18.44 -2.61 -30.04
CA MET A 1 -17.09 -3.07 -29.67
C MET A 1 -16.22 -2.99 -30.91
N ARG A 2 -15.13 -2.21 -30.89
CA ARG A 2 -14.15 -2.17 -31.98
C ARG A 2 -13.03 -3.15 -31.60
N ASN A 3 -13.01 -4.33 -32.21
CA ASN A 3 -11.93 -5.33 -32.25
C ASN A 3 -10.88 -5.25 -31.10
N GLY A 4 -11.32 -5.41 -29.85
CA GLY A 4 -10.43 -5.51 -28.68
C GLY A 4 -10.34 -6.96 -28.21
N ASP A 5 -9.17 -7.36 -27.69
CA ASP A 5 -8.99 -8.68 -27.08
C ASP A 5 -9.91 -8.81 -25.86
N SER A 6 -10.74 -9.85 -25.84
CA SER A 6 -11.70 -10.12 -24.76
C SER A 6 -11.79 -11.62 -24.50
N PRO A 7 -11.69 -12.08 -23.24
CA PRO A 7 -11.52 -11.30 -22.02
C PRO A 7 -10.05 -10.94 -21.71
N ILE A 8 -9.82 -9.82 -21.02
CA ILE A 8 -8.54 -9.47 -20.39
C ILE A 8 -8.58 -9.89 -18.93
N ILE A 9 -7.61 -10.70 -18.48
CA ILE A 9 -7.51 -11.18 -17.11
C ILE A 9 -6.28 -10.56 -16.44
N ILE A 10 -6.50 -9.92 -15.30
CA ILE A 10 -5.44 -9.37 -14.45
C ILE A 10 -5.29 -10.28 -13.23
N ASP A 11 -4.25 -11.12 -13.25
CA ASP A 11 -3.92 -12.05 -12.16
C ASP A 11 -2.83 -11.43 -11.27
N ASN A 12 -3.23 -10.48 -10.43
CA ASN A 12 -2.37 -9.87 -9.42
C ASN A 12 -3.05 -9.92 -8.06
N THR A 13 -2.27 -9.75 -7.00
CA THR A 13 -2.75 -9.82 -5.62
C THR A 13 -3.81 -8.75 -5.32
N ASN A 14 -3.63 -7.51 -5.81
CA ASN A 14 -4.58 -6.41 -5.73
C ASN A 14 -5.33 -6.34 -4.39
N LEU A 15 -4.58 -6.14 -3.30
CA LEU A 15 -5.12 -6.26 -1.95
C LEU A 15 -6.07 -5.11 -1.58
N GLN A 16 -5.87 -3.95 -2.20
CA GLN A 16 -6.59 -2.72 -1.86
C GLN A 16 -7.16 -2.05 -3.11
N SER A 17 -8.29 -1.34 -2.95
CA SER A 17 -8.99 -0.66 -4.04
C SER A 17 -8.10 0.28 -4.87
N TRP A 18 -7.13 0.95 -4.25
CA TRP A 18 -6.23 1.87 -4.96
C TRP A 18 -5.26 1.15 -5.91
N GLU A 19 -4.87 -0.10 -5.61
CA GLU A 19 -4.04 -0.93 -6.49
C GLU A 19 -4.82 -1.31 -7.76
N MET A 20 -6.14 -1.48 -7.63
CA MET A 20 -7.03 -1.83 -8.74
C MET A 20 -7.41 -0.62 -9.61
N ARG A 21 -7.32 0.60 -9.08
CA ARG A 21 -7.71 1.83 -9.75
C ARG A 21 -7.14 2.02 -11.16
N PRO A 22 -5.83 1.86 -11.43
CA PRO A 22 -5.29 2.04 -12.78
C PRO A 22 -5.94 1.10 -13.81
N TYR A 23 -6.24 -0.14 -13.42
CA TYR A 23 -6.92 -1.11 -14.30
C TYR A 23 -8.35 -0.70 -14.58
N ALA A 24 -9.08 -0.26 -13.56
CA ALA A 24 -10.46 0.18 -13.68
C ALA A 24 -10.61 1.44 -14.56
N VAL A 25 -9.68 2.39 -14.43
CA VAL A 25 -9.64 3.60 -15.29
C VAL A 25 -9.38 3.21 -16.74
N MET A 26 -8.37 2.37 -16.98
CA MET A 26 -8.04 1.92 -18.34
C MET A 26 -9.20 1.16 -18.99
N ALA A 27 -9.90 0.31 -18.22
CA ALA A 27 -11.09 -0.39 -18.70
C ALA A 27 -12.21 0.58 -19.06
N LEU A 28 -12.46 1.60 -18.23
CA LEU A 28 -13.48 2.62 -18.49
C LEU A 28 -13.21 3.40 -19.78
N GLU A 29 -11.97 3.86 -19.97
CA GLU A 29 -11.53 4.60 -21.15
C GLU A 29 -11.67 3.80 -22.45
N ASN A 30 -11.56 2.48 -22.36
CA ASN A 30 -11.64 1.57 -23.49
C ASN A 30 -13.00 0.84 -23.58
N ASN A 31 -14.02 1.30 -22.84
CA ASN A 31 -15.38 0.74 -22.84
C ASN A 31 -15.45 -0.77 -22.49
N TYR A 32 -14.60 -1.23 -21.56
CA TYR A 32 -14.68 -2.57 -21.00
C TYR A 32 -15.58 -2.62 -19.76
N GLU A 33 -16.26 -3.75 -19.59
CA GLU A 33 -16.91 -4.11 -18.33
C GLU A 33 -15.85 -4.66 -17.36
N VAL A 34 -15.87 -4.20 -16.11
CA VAL A 34 -14.96 -4.65 -15.05
C VAL A 34 -15.70 -5.57 -14.09
N ILE A 35 -15.19 -6.80 -13.96
CA ILE A 35 -15.72 -7.81 -13.04
C ILE A 35 -14.66 -8.13 -12.00
N PHE A 36 -14.96 -7.89 -10.73
CA PHE A 36 -14.11 -8.29 -9.61
C PHE A 36 -14.39 -9.74 -9.23
N ARG A 37 -13.35 -10.57 -9.13
CA ARG A 37 -13.46 -11.99 -8.79
C ARG A 37 -12.55 -12.31 -7.61
N GLU A 38 -13.17 -12.77 -6.52
CA GLU A 38 -12.43 -13.42 -5.44
C GLU A 38 -12.27 -14.92 -5.75
N PRO A 39 -11.16 -15.55 -5.33
CA PRO A 39 -11.04 -17.01 -5.39
C PRO A 39 -12.16 -17.68 -4.61
N ASP A 40 -12.93 -18.57 -5.23
CA ASP A 40 -13.90 -19.41 -4.53
C ASP A 40 -13.21 -20.66 -3.96
N THR A 41 -12.40 -20.44 -2.94
CA THR A 41 -11.68 -21.53 -2.27
C THR A 41 -11.88 -21.47 -0.77
N ARG A 42 -12.03 -22.65 -0.14
CA ARG A 42 -12.19 -22.77 1.32
C ARG A 42 -10.98 -22.24 2.11
N TRP A 43 -9.82 -22.14 1.46
CA TRP A 43 -8.56 -21.74 2.07
C TRP A 43 -8.15 -20.30 1.74
N LYS A 44 -8.97 -19.51 1.03
CA LYS A 44 -8.64 -18.14 0.62
C LYS A 44 -8.24 -17.20 1.77
N PHE A 45 -8.67 -17.51 3.00
CA PHE A 45 -8.30 -16.77 4.21
C PHE A 45 -7.50 -17.59 5.22
N ASN A 46 -7.09 -18.81 4.88
CA ASN A 46 -6.27 -19.64 5.76
C ASN A 46 -4.79 -19.38 5.48
N VAL A 47 -4.16 -18.60 6.35
CA VAL A 47 -2.74 -18.20 6.24
C VAL A 47 -1.79 -19.40 6.17
N GLN A 48 -2.07 -20.50 6.88
CA GLN A 48 -1.23 -21.69 6.84
C GLN A 48 -1.30 -22.38 5.47
N GLU A 49 -2.52 -22.54 4.94
CA GLU A 49 -2.72 -23.14 3.61
C GLU A 49 -2.15 -22.25 2.50
N LEU A 50 -2.33 -20.93 2.60
CA LEU A 50 -1.75 -19.97 1.67
C LEU A 50 -0.22 -20.06 1.66
N ALA A 51 0.42 -20.08 2.84
CA ALA A 51 1.87 -20.22 2.93
C ALA A 51 2.37 -21.57 2.39
N ARG A 52 1.62 -22.66 2.63
CA ARG A 52 1.96 -24.01 2.16
C ARG A 52 1.84 -24.14 0.63
N ARG A 53 0.85 -23.47 0.02
CA ARG A 53 0.56 -23.54 -1.42
C ARG A 53 1.34 -22.50 -2.25
N ASN A 54 1.98 -21.56 -1.58
CA ASN A 54 2.70 -20.47 -2.23
C ASN A 54 4.00 -20.94 -2.89
N ILE A 55 4.12 -20.70 -4.20
CA ILE A 55 5.31 -21.02 -4.99
C ILE A 55 6.36 -19.89 -5.01
N HIS A 56 5.98 -18.67 -4.59
CA HIS A 56 6.82 -17.48 -4.61
C HIS A 56 7.62 -17.26 -3.32
N GLY A 57 7.55 -18.20 -2.37
CA GLY A 57 8.34 -18.13 -1.12
C GLY A 57 7.96 -17.00 -0.17
N VAL A 58 6.77 -16.40 -0.32
CA VAL A 58 6.25 -15.39 0.62
C VAL A 58 6.04 -16.02 1.99
N SER A 59 6.67 -15.43 3.01
CA SER A 59 6.62 -15.93 4.38
C SER A 59 5.20 -15.91 4.96
N LYS A 60 4.94 -16.81 5.91
CA LYS A 60 3.67 -16.89 6.63
C LYS A 60 3.28 -15.55 7.28
N GLU A 61 4.25 -14.85 7.86
CA GLU A 61 4.00 -13.56 8.51
C GLU A 61 3.61 -12.48 7.49
N LYS A 62 4.22 -12.47 6.31
CA LYS A 62 3.85 -11.54 5.25
C LYS A 62 2.44 -11.84 4.73
N ILE A 63 2.08 -13.10 4.52
CA ILE A 63 0.72 -13.51 4.15
C ILE A 63 -0.30 -13.12 5.23
N ARG A 64 0.05 -13.25 6.51
CA ARG A 64 -0.79 -12.82 7.63
C ARG A 64 -1.12 -11.33 7.53
N ARG A 65 -0.11 -10.49 7.28
CA ARG A 65 -0.27 -9.04 7.12
C ARG A 65 -1.04 -8.67 5.85
N MET A 66 -0.75 -9.33 4.73
CA MET A 66 -1.50 -9.14 3.48
C MET A 66 -2.99 -9.44 3.69
N LYS A 67 -3.32 -10.50 4.43
CA LYS A 67 -4.71 -10.84 4.77
C LYS A 67 -5.38 -9.78 5.64
N GLU A 68 -4.68 -9.22 6.62
CA GLU A 68 -5.23 -8.19 7.52
C GLU A 68 -5.68 -6.93 6.78
N TRP A 69 -5.10 -6.65 5.62
CA TRP A 69 -5.35 -5.45 4.84
C TRP A 69 -6.12 -5.69 3.56
N TYR A 70 -6.44 -6.95 3.31
CA TYR A 70 -7.24 -7.32 2.17
C TYR A 70 -8.62 -6.67 2.28
N GLU A 71 -8.94 -5.86 1.28
CA GLU A 71 -10.21 -5.16 1.21
C GLU A 71 -11.27 -6.08 0.59
N HIS A 72 -12.39 -6.26 1.29
CA HIS A 72 -13.50 -7.09 0.84
C HIS A 72 -14.59 -6.27 0.17
N GLY A 73 -15.33 -6.90 -0.75
CA GLY A 73 -16.55 -6.30 -1.30
C GLY A 73 -16.27 -5.03 -2.12
N VAL A 74 -15.14 -4.99 -2.81
CA VAL A 74 -14.75 -3.85 -3.64
C VAL A 74 -15.78 -3.62 -4.75
N THR A 75 -16.07 -2.34 -4.99
CA THR A 75 -17.00 -1.91 -6.03
C THR A 75 -16.27 -1.07 -7.06
N PHE A 76 -16.74 -1.07 -8.30
CA PHE A 76 -16.14 -0.28 -9.36
C PHE A 76 -16.05 1.21 -8.99
N ARG A 77 -17.12 1.78 -8.42
CA ARG A 77 -17.13 3.16 -7.93
C ARG A 77 -16.13 3.40 -6.80
N GLY A 78 -16.04 2.49 -5.84
CA GLY A 78 -15.06 2.57 -4.74
C GLY A 78 -13.63 2.60 -5.26
N VAL A 79 -13.32 1.72 -6.22
CA VAL A 79 -12.01 1.62 -6.87
C VAL A 79 -11.65 2.89 -7.64
N LEU A 80 -12.58 3.50 -8.38
CA LEU A 80 -12.31 4.74 -9.12
C LEU A 80 -11.93 5.93 -8.23
N HIS A 81 -12.52 6.00 -7.03
CA HIS A 81 -12.26 7.05 -6.04
C HIS A 81 -11.18 6.69 -5.01
N ALA A 82 -10.57 5.51 -5.11
CA ALA A 82 -9.56 5.08 -4.16
C ALA A 82 -8.23 5.82 -4.38
N GLU A 83 -7.63 6.27 -3.29
CA GLU A 83 -6.33 6.95 -3.31
C GLU A 83 -5.31 6.16 -2.51
N LYS A 84 -4.06 6.16 -2.99
CA LYS A 84 -2.96 5.59 -2.23
C LYS A 84 -2.76 6.45 -0.97
N PRO A 85 -2.70 5.87 0.24
CA PRO A 85 -2.48 6.65 1.45
C PRO A 85 -1.13 7.38 1.36
N SER A 86 -1.17 8.71 1.37
CA SER A 86 0.01 9.58 1.39
C SER A 86 0.45 9.78 2.83
N GLY A 87 1.57 9.16 3.24
CA GLY A 87 2.04 9.34 4.61
C GLY A 87 3.49 8.98 4.80
N THR A 88 4.34 10.00 4.84
CA THR A 88 5.59 9.98 5.63
C THR A 88 5.30 9.45 7.03
N GLY A 89 5.90 8.31 7.40
CA GLY A 89 5.74 7.72 8.74
C GLY A 89 4.46 6.93 8.96
N SER A 90 3.72 6.62 7.91
CA SER A 90 2.58 5.72 8.01
C SER A 90 3.07 4.27 8.02
N HIS A 91 2.41 3.45 8.83
CA HIS A 91 2.63 2.02 8.96
C HIS A 91 2.81 1.30 7.60
N TRP A 92 2.27 1.84 6.49
CA TRP A 92 2.43 1.28 5.13
C TRP A 92 3.89 1.14 4.67
N GLU A 93 4.82 2.03 5.05
CA GLU A 93 6.25 1.93 4.67
C GLU A 93 6.89 0.65 5.22
N TRP A 94 6.42 0.18 6.37
CA TRP A 94 6.89 -1.07 7.01
C TRP A 94 6.37 -2.34 6.33
N CYS A 95 5.50 -2.19 5.33
CA CYS A 95 4.69 -3.27 4.79
C CYS A 95 4.62 -3.30 3.27
N ASP A 96 5.35 -2.42 2.59
CA ASP A 96 5.53 -2.50 1.16
C ASP A 96 6.13 -3.88 0.81
N PRO A 97 5.49 -4.66 -0.08
CA PRO A 97 5.94 -6.01 -0.44
C PRO A 97 7.34 -6.08 -1.04
N THR A 98 7.87 -4.97 -1.53
CA THR A 98 9.18 -4.84 -2.18
C THR A 98 10.27 -4.29 -1.25
N TYR A 99 9.91 -3.84 -0.04
CA TYR A 99 10.86 -3.24 0.90
C TYR A 99 11.46 -4.32 1.82
N PRO A 100 12.79 -4.56 1.77
CA PRO A 100 13.46 -5.28 2.83
C PRO A 100 13.50 -4.34 4.04
N GLY A 101 12.63 -4.57 5.01
CA GLY A 101 12.64 -3.81 6.26
C GLY A 101 14.04 -3.81 6.90
N PRO A 102 14.42 -2.76 7.64
CA PRO A 102 15.74 -2.69 8.25
C PRO A 102 15.94 -3.88 9.19
N ALA A 103 17.03 -4.62 8.99
CA ALA A 103 17.47 -5.68 9.90
C ALA A 103 17.87 -5.05 11.25
N GLY A 104 16.94 -5.00 12.20
CA GLY A 104 17.18 -4.45 13.53
C GLY A 104 16.23 -5.04 14.58
N PRO A 105 16.69 -5.21 15.84
CA PRO A 105 15.94 -5.91 16.87
C PRO A 105 14.76 -5.06 17.35
N TRP A 106 13.56 -5.65 17.31
CA TRP A 106 12.30 -5.07 17.77
C TRP A 106 12.39 -4.56 19.21
N SER A 107 11.96 -3.32 19.47
CA SER A 107 11.40 -2.76 20.75
C SER A 107 11.42 -1.23 20.60
N SER A 108 10.32 -0.48 20.53
CA SER A 108 9.30 -0.35 21.56
C SER A 108 8.17 0.52 20.99
N CYS A 109 6.91 0.13 21.11
CA CYS A 109 5.80 1.09 20.98
C CYS A 109 5.61 1.77 22.35
N PRO A 110 5.78 3.09 22.51
CA PRO A 110 5.20 3.78 23.65
C PRO A 110 3.71 3.95 23.35
N ARG A 111 2.88 3.28 24.15
CA ARG A 111 1.46 3.62 24.29
C ARG A 111 1.36 5.06 24.80
N GLY A 112 0.62 5.90 24.06
CA GLY A 112 0.04 7.14 24.58
C GLY A 112 0.91 8.37 24.42
N PHE A 113 0.54 9.26 23.51
CA PHE A 113 0.59 10.71 23.74
C PHE A 113 -0.57 11.36 22.99
N SER A 114 -1.67 11.53 23.71
CA SER A 114 -2.72 12.48 23.38
C SER A 114 -2.15 13.89 23.32
N GLY A 115 -2.46 14.60 22.23
CA GLY A 115 -2.53 16.06 22.11
C GLY A 115 -1.48 16.92 22.81
N GLN A 116 -0.63 17.58 22.02
CA GLN A 116 -0.50 19.04 22.00
C GLN A 116 0.45 19.48 20.89
N ARG A 117 -0.02 20.43 20.06
CA ARG A 117 0.85 21.22 19.17
C ARG A 117 1.89 21.94 20.03
N ALA A 118 3.17 21.81 19.68
CA ALA A 118 4.23 22.69 20.18
C ALA A 118 4.82 23.51 19.02
N PRO A 119 5.21 24.78 19.23
CA PRO A 119 5.49 25.76 18.18
C PRO A 119 6.93 25.70 17.67
N LEU A 120 7.13 26.15 16.43
CA LEU A 120 8.44 26.34 15.79
C LEU A 120 9.36 27.25 16.63
N PRO A 121 10.64 26.91 16.84
CA PRO A 121 11.58 27.82 17.49
C PRO A 121 12.11 28.85 16.49
N ARG A 122 11.84 30.14 16.79
CA ARG A 122 12.68 31.24 16.33
C ARG A 122 14.05 31.14 17.02
N ARG A 123 15.14 31.11 16.26
CA ARG A 123 16.47 31.46 16.77
C ARG A 123 17.17 32.35 15.74
N GLY A 124 17.40 33.60 16.14
CA GLY A 124 18.22 34.54 15.41
C GLY A 124 19.70 34.33 15.65
N GLY A 125 20.48 34.86 14.70
CA GLY A 125 21.73 35.60 14.95
C GLY A 125 22.98 34.78 15.24
N PHE A 126 23.81 34.57 14.21
CA PHE A 126 25.27 34.62 14.38
C PHE A 126 25.91 35.31 13.17
N HIS A 127 26.53 36.46 13.45
CA HIS A 127 27.47 37.18 12.61
C HIS A 127 28.68 36.31 12.28
N ARG A 128 29.14 36.31 11.01
CA ARG A 128 30.55 36.15 10.66
C ARG A 128 30.93 37.17 9.60
N GLN A 129 32.05 37.83 9.90
CA GLN A 129 32.65 38.95 9.18
C GLN A 129 33.15 38.51 7.80
N TYR A 130 32.92 39.36 6.79
CA TYR A 130 33.70 39.38 5.56
C TYR A 130 34.98 40.16 5.82
N GLN A 131 36.14 39.55 5.56
CA GLN A 131 37.39 40.28 5.32
C GLN A 131 37.56 40.42 3.81
N SER A 132 37.68 41.67 3.38
CA SER A 132 38.15 42.07 2.06
C SER A 132 39.67 41.97 2.01
N SER A 133 40.23 41.57 0.88
CA SER A 133 41.59 41.97 0.51
C SER A 133 41.63 42.19 -1.00
N SER A 134 42.21 43.34 -1.32
CA SER A 134 42.43 43.95 -2.62
C SER A 134 43.47 43.22 -3.46
#